data_AF-A0A7G6Y255-F1
#
_entry.id   AF-A0A7G6Y255-F1
#
_cell.length_a   1.000
_cell.length_b   1.000
_cell.length_c   1.000
_cell.angle_alpha   90.00
_cell.angle_beta   90.00
_cell.angle_gamma   90.00
#
_symmetry.space_group_name_H-M   'P 1'
#
loop_
_entity.id
_entity.type
_entity.pdbx_description
1 polymer ?
#
loop_
_entity_poly.entity_id
_entity_poly.type
_entity_poly.pdbx_seq_one_letter_code
_entity_poly.pdbx_strand_id
1 'polypeptide(L)'
;MAILDTIIGPVAALIDKIIPDPAAREAAKRELVRLEGTQELERVKAQMAAVLAEASSPDAWTSRARPSFLYVMYVLLLWSIPMGLIAAVRPAAAEAIARGMNAYLAGIPEPLYALFGTGYLGYTVAREWGKAKLR
;
A
#
# COMPACT_ATOMS: atom_id res chain seq x y z
N MET A 1 -13.90 -5.88 -10.32
CA MET A 1 -15.35 -5.89 -10.09
C MET A 1 -16.08 -5.65 -11.41
N ALA A 2 -16.10 -4.44 -11.99
CA ALA A 2 -16.94 -4.14 -13.18
C ALA A 2 -16.79 -5.02 -14.44
N ILE A 3 -15.60 -5.58 -14.73
CA ILE A 3 -15.35 -6.42 -15.94
C ILE A 3 -15.79 -7.88 -15.74
N LEU A 4 -15.79 -8.37 -14.49
CA LEU A 4 -16.12 -9.78 -14.20
C LEU A 4 -17.65 -9.96 -14.16
N ASP A 5 -18.37 -9.06 -13.52
CA ASP A 5 -19.85 -9.05 -13.52
C ASP A 5 -20.44 -8.96 -14.93
N THR A 6 -19.76 -8.25 -15.85
CA THR A 6 -20.17 -8.13 -17.25
C THR A 6 -19.94 -9.40 -18.08
N ILE A 7 -19.08 -10.32 -17.64
CA ILE A 7 -18.81 -11.58 -18.35
C ILE A 7 -19.60 -12.73 -17.71
N ILE A 8 -19.73 -12.74 -16.39
CA ILE A 8 -20.41 -13.81 -15.64
C ILE A 8 -21.91 -13.82 -15.92
N GLY A 9 -22.57 -12.66 -15.98
CA GLY A 9 -24.00 -12.58 -16.32
C GLY A 9 -24.32 -13.21 -17.68
N PRO A 10 -23.62 -12.83 -18.76
CA PRO A 10 -23.80 -13.44 -20.08
C PRO A 10 -23.42 -14.93 -20.15
N VAL A 11 -22.37 -15.37 -19.45
CA VAL A 11 -21.96 -16.79 -19.43
C VAL A 11 -22.96 -17.64 -18.63
N ALA A 12 -23.49 -17.13 -17.51
CA ALA A 12 -24.55 -17.80 -16.76
C ALA A 12 -25.85 -17.91 -17.59
N ALA A 13 -26.21 -16.86 -18.34
CA ALA A 13 -27.34 -16.90 -19.28
C ALA A 13 -27.10 -17.87 -20.45
N LEU A 14 -25.85 -18.01 -20.89
CA LEU A 14 -25.46 -18.98 -21.91
C LEU A 14 -25.55 -20.42 -21.38
N ILE A 15 -25.14 -20.67 -20.13
CA ILE A 15 -25.31 -21.96 -19.43
C ILE A 15 -26.81 -22.31 -19.34
N ASP A 16 -27.66 -21.33 -19.02
CA ASP A 16 -29.12 -21.51 -18.96
C ASP A 16 -29.76 -21.86 -20.31
N LYS A 17 -29.12 -21.48 -21.42
CA LYS A 17 -29.61 -21.72 -22.79
C LYS A 17 -29.04 -23.00 -23.42
N ILE A 18 -27.83 -23.41 -23.04
CA ILE A 18 -27.12 -24.55 -23.60
C ILE A 18 -27.40 -25.85 -22.82
N ILE A 19 -27.60 -25.77 -21.50
CA ILE A 19 -27.79 -26.96 -20.65
C ILE A 19 -29.27 -27.13 -20.27
N PRO A 20 -30.00 -28.07 -20.91
CA PRO A 20 -31.43 -28.29 -20.63
C PRO A 20 -31.69 -29.04 -19.32
N ASP A 21 -30.74 -29.83 -18.81
CA ASP A 21 -30.87 -30.55 -17.53
C ASP A 21 -30.64 -29.61 -16.32
N PRO A 22 -31.60 -29.46 -15.39
CA PRO A 22 -31.47 -28.60 -14.22
C PRO A 22 -30.29 -28.97 -13.31
N ALA A 23 -29.98 -30.26 -13.16
CA ALA A 23 -28.91 -30.71 -12.28
C ALA A 23 -27.52 -30.36 -12.86
N ALA A 24 -27.31 -30.60 -14.16
CA ALA A 24 -26.09 -30.24 -14.87
C ALA A 24 -25.85 -28.72 -14.92
N ARG A 25 -26.92 -27.93 -15.02
CA ARG A 25 -26.87 -26.45 -15.00
C ARG A 25 -26.38 -25.90 -13.67
N GLU A 26 -26.94 -26.39 -12.56
CA GLU A 26 -26.52 -25.97 -11.22
C GLU A 26 -25.10 -26.47 -10.86
N ALA A 27 -24.66 -27.59 -11.43
CA ALA A 27 -23.26 -28.01 -11.34
C ALA A 27 -22.32 -27.05 -12.10
N ALA A 28 -22.68 -26.66 -13.33
CA ALA A 28 -21.90 -25.72 -14.14
C ALA A 28 -21.81 -24.32 -13.51
N LYS A 29 -22.91 -23.81 -12.92
CA LYS A 29 -22.90 -22.53 -12.18
C LYS A 29 -22.01 -22.59 -10.94
N ARG A 30 -22.04 -23.70 -10.19
CA ARG A 30 -21.14 -23.90 -9.04
C ARG A 30 -19.68 -23.94 -9.45
N GLU A 31 -19.36 -24.60 -10.55
CA GLU A 31 -18.00 -24.64 -11.08
C GLU A 31 -17.55 -23.24 -11.55
N LEU A 32 -18.44 -22.46 -12.18
CA LEU A 32 -18.16 -21.08 -12.57
C LEU A 32 -17.78 -20.20 -11.37
N VAL A 33 -18.55 -20.27 -10.28
CA VAL A 33 -18.28 -19.52 -9.03
C VAL A 33 -16.97 -20.00 -8.37
N ARG A 34 -16.69 -21.31 -8.40
CA ARG A 34 -15.43 -21.87 -7.90
C ARG A 34 -14.23 -21.37 -8.70
N LEU A 35 -14.33 -21.32 -10.03
CA LEU A 35 -13.30 -20.81 -10.92
C LEU A 35 -13.07 -19.31 -10.70
N GLU A 36 -14.14 -18.54 -10.50
CA GLU A 36 -14.06 -17.12 -10.13
C GLU A 36 -13.33 -16.94 -8.79
N GLY A 37 -13.73 -17.65 -7.73
CA GLY A 37 -13.07 -17.58 -6.43
C GLY A 37 -11.58 -17.96 -6.51
N THR A 38 -11.23 -18.91 -7.38
CA THR A 38 -9.82 -19.28 -7.63
C THR A 38 -9.07 -18.17 -8.35
N GLN A 39 -9.68 -17.54 -9.35
CA GLN A 39 -9.06 -16.48 -10.13
C GLN A 39 -8.91 -15.17 -9.33
N GLU A 40 -9.88 -14.85 -8.48
CA GLU A 40 -9.79 -13.74 -7.52
C GLU A 40 -8.69 -13.99 -6.49
N LEU A 41 -8.60 -15.22 -5.96
CA LEU A 41 -7.53 -15.60 -5.04
C LEU A 41 -6.15 -15.43 -5.69
N GLU A 42 -5.98 -15.87 -6.93
CA GLU A 42 -4.71 -15.69 -7.67
C GLU A 42 -4.40 -14.22 -7.94
N ARG A 43 -5.40 -13.38 -8.23
CA ARG A 43 -5.21 -11.93 -8.34
C ARG A 43 -4.77 -11.30 -7.02
N VAL A 44 -5.39 -11.68 -5.90
CA VAL A 44 -5.03 -11.19 -4.57
C VAL A 44 -3.61 -11.64 -4.21
N LYS A 45 -3.26 -12.90 -4.44
CA LYS A 45 -1.89 -13.42 -4.27
C LYS A 45 -0.89 -12.64 -5.12
N ALA A 46 -1.18 -12.37 -6.38
CA ALA A 46 -0.30 -11.59 -7.26
C ALA A 46 -0.10 -10.15 -6.77
N GLN A 47 -1.14 -9.51 -6.23
CA GLN A 47 -1.03 -8.20 -5.60
C GLN A 47 -0.20 -8.23 -4.30
N MET A 48 -0.33 -9.30 -3.52
CA MET A 48 0.43 -9.51 -2.29
C MET A 48 1.84 -10.05 -2.52
N ALA A 49 2.14 -10.61 -3.69
CA ALA A 49 3.40 -11.30 -3.97
C ALA A 49 4.62 -10.39 -3.76
N ALA A 50 4.54 -9.13 -4.18
CA ALA A 50 5.61 -8.16 -3.94
C ALA A 50 5.78 -7.84 -2.44
N VAL A 51 4.69 -7.81 -1.68
CA VAL A 51 4.72 -7.56 -0.22
C VAL A 51 5.31 -8.76 0.52
N LEU A 52 4.92 -9.97 0.12
CA LEU A 52 5.43 -11.21 0.70
C LEU A 52 6.91 -11.42 0.35
N ALA A 53 7.32 -11.13 -0.89
CA ALA A 53 8.71 -11.22 -1.30
C ALA A 53 9.61 -10.25 -0.51
N GLU A 54 9.14 -9.01 -0.27
CA GLU A 54 9.85 -8.04 0.56
C GLU A 54 9.92 -8.50 2.03
N ALA A 55 8.79 -8.95 2.60
CA ALA A 55 8.71 -9.41 3.98
C ALA A 55 9.52 -10.70 4.25
N SER A 56 9.63 -11.59 3.26
CA SER A 56 10.43 -12.83 3.33
C SER A 56 11.90 -12.62 2.98
N SER A 57 12.33 -11.37 2.71
CA SER A 57 13.74 -11.09 2.44
C SER A 57 14.61 -11.43 3.66
N PRO A 58 15.75 -12.13 3.47
CA PRO A 58 16.68 -12.43 4.56
C PRO A 58 17.38 -11.17 5.09
N ASP A 59 17.36 -10.08 4.32
CA ASP A 59 17.86 -8.78 4.76
C ASP A 59 16.85 -8.08 5.69
N ALA A 60 17.30 -7.70 6.88
CA ALA A 60 16.47 -7.08 7.91
C ALA A 60 16.00 -5.67 7.54
N TRP A 61 16.75 -4.95 6.70
CA TRP A 61 16.38 -3.60 6.26
C TRP A 61 15.27 -3.63 5.22
N THR A 62 15.35 -4.56 4.26
CA THR A 62 14.35 -4.80 3.23
C THR A 62 13.05 -5.34 3.83
N SER A 63 13.12 -6.36 4.69
CA SER A 63 11.93 -6.97 5.31
C SER A 63 11.17 -6.04 6.26
N ARG A 64 11.84 -5.02 6.79
CA ARG A 64 11.27 -4.06 7.74
C ARG A 64 11.07 -2.66 7.16
N ALA A 65 11.21 -2.48 5.85
CA ALA A 65 11.12 -1.16 5.23
C ALA A 65 9.74 -0.50 5.42
N ARG A 66 8.64 -1.27 5.45
CA ARG A 66 7.29 -0.70 5.68
C ARG A 66 7.03 -0.38 7.15
N PRO A 67 7.33 -1.28 8.12
CA PRO A 67 7.22 -0.94 9.54
C PRO A 67 8.19 0.16 9.99
N SER A 68 9.37 0.29 9.34
CA SER A 68 10.39 1.25 9.78
C SER A 68 9.92 2.70 9.68
N PHE A 69 9.10 3.05 8.69
CA PHE A 69 8.48 4.37 8.60
C PHE A 69 7.69 4.71 9.87
N LEU A 70 6.88 3.77 10.35
CA LEU A 70 6.09 3.94 11.56
C LEU A 70 7.00 4.12 12.79
N TYR A 71 8.11 3.37 12.87
CA TYR A 71 9.08 3.55 13.94
C TYR A 71 9.77 4.92 13.91
N VAL A 72 10.07 5.46 12.73
CA VAL A 72 10.60 6.83 12.60
C VAL A 72 9.58 7.86 13.09
N MET A 73 8.29 7.70 12.74
CA MET A 73 7.23 8.58 13.24
C MET A 73 7.10 8.50 14.76
N TYR A 74 7.18 7.29 15.34
CA TYR A 74 7.18 7.13 16.80
C TYR A 74 8.38 7.81 17.45
N VAL A 75 9.58 7.71 16.88
CA VAL A 75 10.75 8.43 17.38
C VAL A 75 10.51 9.94 17.36
N LEU A 76 10.00 10.50 16.25
CA LEU A 76 9.70 11.93 16.15
C LEU A 76 8.68 12.40 17.21
N LEU A 77 7.61 11.62 17.42
CA LEU A 77 6.57 11.95 18.40
C LEU A 77 7.07 11.81 19.84
N LEU A 78 7.76 10.70 20.14
CA LEU A 78 8.27 10.41 21.48
C LEU A 78 9.45 11.29 21.86
N TRP A 79 10.12 11.94 20.89
CA TRP A 79 11.14 12.96 21.15
C TRP A 79 10.60 14.15 21.95
N SER A 80 9.29 14.38 21.95
CA SER A 80 8.64 15.38 22.80
C SER A 80 8.81 15.11 24.30
N ILE A 81 8.94 13.84 24.72
CA ILE A 81 9.07 13.44 26.13
C ILE A 81 10.39 13.94 26.75
N PRO A 82 11.58 13.59 26.21
CA PRO A 82 12.83 14.11 26.75
C PRO A 82 12.92 15.63 26.65
N MET A 83 12.39 16.24 25.57
CA MET A 83 12.33 17.71 25.47
C MET A 83 11.43 18.35 26.53
N GLY A 84 10.30 17.72 26.88
CA GLY A 84 9.43 18.16 27.97
C GLY A 84 10.10 18.07 29.34
N LEU A 85 10.87 17.00 29.59
CA LEU A 85 11.66 16.87 30.81
C LEU A 85 12.75 17.96 30.91
N ILE A 86 13.46 18.23 29.82
CA ILE A 86 14.44 19.32 29.78
C ILE A 86 13.76 20.67 30.00
N ALA A 87 12.60 20.91 29.39
CA ALA A 87 11.85 22.14 29.56
C ALA A 87 11.40 22.35 31.00
N ALA A 88 11.02 21.30 31.72
CA ALA A 88 10.62 21.37 33.12
C ALA A 88 11.77 21.79 34.06
N VAL A 89 13.01 21.36 33.77
CA VAL A 89 14.17 21.62 34.63
C VAL A 89 14.99 22.84 34.17
N ARG A 90 15.10 23.06 32.85
CA ARG A 90 15.89 24.12 32.21
C ARG A 90 15.16 24.69 30.98
N PRO A 91 14.16 25.57 31.18
CA PRO A 91 13.35 26.12 30.09
C PRO A 91 14.18 26.83 29.02
N ALA A 92 15.16 27.64 29.42
CA ALA A 92 16.01 28.39 28.48
C ALA A 92 16.86 27.47 27.58
N ALA A 93 17.30 26.32 28.10
CA ALA A 93 18.04 25.34 27.31
C ALA A 93 17.12 24.62 26.31
N ALA A 94 15.90 24.25 26.73
CA ALA A 94 14.90 23.66 25.84
C ALA A 94 14.53 24.60 24.69
N GLU A 95 14.35 25.89 24.95
CA GLU A 95 14.11 26.90 23.91
C GLU A 95 15.29 27.02 22.94
N ALA A 96 16.52 27.05 23.44
CA ALA A 96 17.71 27.15 22.59
C ALA A 96 17.82 25.94 21.64
N ILE A 97 17.57 24.73 22.15
CA ILE A 97 17.52 23.50 21.35
C ILE A 97 16.42 23.60 20.30
N ALA A 98 15.20 23.97 20.69
CA ALA A 98 14.07 24.07 19.77
C ALA A 98 14.31 25.10 18.66
N ARG A 99 14.88 26.27 18.99
CA ARG A 99 15.28 27.28 18.00
C ARG A 99 16.35 26.74 17.04
N GLY A 100 17.37 26.08 17.55
CA GLY A 100 18.42 25.47 16.73
C GLY A 100 17.89 24.41 15.77
N MET A 101 17.01 23.52 16.24
CA MET A 101 16.37 22.50 15.41
C MET A 101 15.49 23.12 14.32
N ASN A 102 14.67 24.11 14.65
CA ASN A 102 13.84 24.81 13.66
C ASN A 102 14.69 25.54 12.62
N ALA A 103 15.76 26.22 13.04
CA ALA A 103 16.67 26.91 12.13
C ALA A 103 17.37 25.92 11.18
N TYR A 104 17.79 24.76 11.67
CA TYR A 104 18.38 23.71 10.84
C TYR A 104 17.38 23.18 9.79
N LEU A 105 16.16 22.83 10.22
CA LEU A 105 15.13 22.28 9.33
C LEU A 105 14.64 23.32 8.31
N ALA A 106 14.42 24.56 8.72
CA ALA A 106 14.06 25.66 7.83
C ALA A 106 15.21 26.09 6.90
N GLY A 107 16.45 25.77 7.26
CA GLY A 107 17.62 26.00 6.41
C GLY A 107 17.72 25.04 5.23
N ILE A 108 16.93 23.95 5.21
CA ILE A 108 16.88 23.01 4.09
C ILE A 108 15.97 23.62 3.01
N PRO A 109 16.47 23.87 1.78
CA PRO A 109 15.69 24.49 0.72
C PRO A 109 14.40 23.73 0.39
N GLU A 110 13.28 24.45 0.29
CA GLU A 110 11.99 23.91 -0.17
C GLU A 110 12.09 23.10 -1.47
N PRO A 111 12.89 23.50 -2.50
CA PRO A 111 13.05 22.70 -3.71
C PRO A 111 13.52 21.26 -3.47
N LEU A 112 14.29 21.00 -2.41
CA LEU A 112 14.72 19.64 -2.07
C LEU A 112 13.56 18.81 -1.51
N TYR A 113 12.69 19.41 -0.69
CA TYR A 113 11.46 18.76 -0.22
C TYR A 113 10.49 18.52 -1.36
N ALA A 114 10.34 19.48 -2.27
CA ALA A 114 9.53 19.34 -3.48
C ALA A 114 10.08 18.26 -4.40
N LEU A 115 11.40 18.17 -4.59
CA LEU A 115 12.04 17.11 -5.37
C LEU A 115 11.81 15.72 -4.75
N PHE A 116 11.95 15.61 -3.42
CA PHE A 116 11.67 14.35 -2.72
C PHE A 116 10.20 13.93 -2.87
N GLY A 117 9.26 14.87 -2.65
CA GLY A 117 7.83 14.62 -2.80
C GLY A 117 7.41 14.27 -4.23
N THR A 118 7.94 15.00 -5.22
CA THR A 118 7.67 14.73 -6.64
C THR A 118 8.29 13.41 -7.10
N GLY A 119 9.47 13.01 -6.59
CA GLY A 119 10.04 11.69 -6.86
C GLY A 119 9.17 10.56 -6.29
N TYR A 120 8.69 10.70 -5.07
CA TYR A 120 7.86 9.69 -4.40
C TYR A 120 6.48 9.52 -5.06
N LEU A 121 5.82 10.63 -5.42
CA LEU A 121 4.53 10.63 -6.11
C LEU A 121 4.67 10.34 -7.61
N GLY A 122 5.74 10.78 -8.24
CA GLY A 122 6.02 10.52 -9.65
C GLY A 122 6.20 9.03 -9.92
N TYR A 123 6.87 8.30 -9.02
CA TYR A 123 7.03 6.85 -9.16
C TYR A 123 5.69 6.11 -9.10
N THR A 124 4.78 6.50 -8.20
CA THR A 124 3.46 5.86 -8.11
C THR A 124 2.63 6.12 -9.36
N VAL A 125 2.64 7.35 -9.86
CA VAL A 125 1.95 7.73 -11.11
C VAL A 125 2.53 6.99 -12.31
N ALA A 126 3.87 6.95 -12.47
CA ALA A 126 4.53 6.24 -13.56
C ALA A 126 4.23 4.73 -13.54
N ARG A 127 4.19 4.13 -12.35
CA ARG A 127 3.87 2.71 -12.16
C ARG A 127 2.41 2.38 -12.50
N GLU A 128 1.46 3.23 -12.12
CA GLU A 128 0.05 3.05 -12.47
C GLU A 128 -0.22 3.31 -13.95
N TRP A 129 0.43 4.31 -14.55
CA TRP A 129 0.39 4.53 -16.00
C TRP A 129 0.88 3.31 -16.77
N GLY A 130 2.00 2.71 -16.34
CA GLY A 130 2.54 1.49 -16.94
C GLY A 130 1.52 0.34 -16.95
N LYS A 131 0.79 0.14 -15.84
CA LYS A 131 -0.27 -0.88 -15.76
C LYS A 131 -1.47 -0.56 -16.65
N ALA A 132 -1.87 0.71 -16.76
CA ALA A 132 -2.98 1.13 -17.59
C ALA A 132 -2.69 0.92 -19.10
N LYS A 133 -1.42 1.03 -19.51
CA LYS A 133 -0.98 0.81 -20.90
C LYS A 133 -0.79 -0.68 -21.25
N LEU A 134 -0.70 -1.55 -20.24
CA LEU A 134 -0.57 -3.01 -20.35
C LEU A 134 -1.94 -3.74 -20.28
N ARG A 135 -3.01 -3.02 -19.96
CA ARG A 135 -4.40 -3.49 -20.04
C ARG A 135 -5.00 -3.16 -21.40
#